data_AF-A0A3M1XEK1-F1
#
_entry.id   AF-A0A3M1XEK1-F1
#
_cell.length_a   1.000
_cell.length_b   1.000
_cell.length_c   1.000
_cell.angle_alpha   90.00
_cell.angle_beta   90.00
_cell.angle_gamma   90.00
#
_symmetry.space_group_name_H-M   'P 1'
#
loop_
_entity.id
_entity.type
_entity.pdbx_description
1 polymer ?
#
loop_
_entity_poly.entity_id
_entity_poly.type
_entity_poly.pdbx_seq_one_letter_code
_entity_poly.pdbx_strand_id
1 'polypeptide(L)'
;SLAPEGAGQQRLTHRFRYGGRWHALQVRFGEGRHTPPPDSAAHFFKEHEWGYGRSHRGHTMIYQVTHPVWELYEWIDHQLDVDTGMVYGPEWAFLAEATPELSLLAVGSDIAVYPAQKLTTQVVSLAAE
;
A
#
# COMPACT_ATOMS: atom_id res chain seq x y z
N SER A 1 -16.62 -10.51 -17.71
CA SER A 1 -16.44 -11.94 -18.02
C SER A 1 -14.99 -12.28 -17.71
N LEU A 2 -14.72 -13.19 -16.78
CA LEU A 2 -13.35 -13.56 -16.41
C LEU A 2 -12.80 -14.55 -17.45
N ALA A 3 -11.60 -14.31 -17.95
CA ALA A 3 -10.87 -15.29 -18.76
C ALA A 3 -10.58 -16.54 -17.91
N PRO A 4 -10.54 -17.76 -18.50
CA PRO A 4 -10.19 -18.97 -17.78
C PRO A 4 -8.78 -18.87 -17.16
N GLU A 5 -8.60 -19.49 -15.98
CA GLU A 5 -7.30 -19.59 -15.31
C GLU A 5 -6.36 -20.42 -16.20
N GLY A 6 -5.33 -19.77 -16.75
CA GLY A 6 -4.21 -20.46 -17.37
C GLY A 6 -3.35 -21.14 -16.31
N ALA A 7 -2.63 -22.21 -16.67
CA ALA A 7 -1.66 -22.83 -15.78
C ALA A 7 -0.67 -21.76 -15.23
N GLY A 8 -0.47 -21.72 -13.91
CA GLY A 8 0.44 -20.77 -13.24
C GLY A 8 -0.17 -19.45 -12.79
N GLN A 9 -1.50 -19.30 -12.83
CA GLN A 9 -2.21 -18.12 -12.29
C GLN A 9 -2.85 -18.41 -10.93
N GLN A 10 -2.77 -17.44 -10.03
CA GLN A 10 -3.35 -17.47 -8.69
C GLN A 10 -4.33 -16.33 -8.50
N ARG A 11 -5.18 -16.46 -7.48
CA ARG A 11 -6.21 -15.49 -7.13
C ARG A 11 -6.24 -15.30 -5.62
N LEU A 12 -6.22 -14.04 -5.19
CA LEU A 12 -6.40 -13.64 -3.80
C LEU A 12 -7.63 -12.74 -3.71
N THR A 13 -8.42 -12.90 -2.65
CA THR A 13 -9.57 -12.03 -2.39
C THR A 13 -9.55 -11.62 -0.93
N HIS A 14 -9.43 -10.31 -0.70
CA HIS A 14 -9.61 -9.68 0.60
C HIS A 14 -11.04 -9.16 0.70
N ARG A 15 -11.71 -9.41 1.83
CA ARG A 15 -13.08 -8.93 2.11
C ARG A 15 -13.14 -8.27 3.46
N PHE A 16 -13.88 -7.17 3.55
CA PHE A 16 -14.13 -6.47 4.79
C PHE A 16 -15.56 -5.93 4.83
N ARG A 17 -16.08 -5.69 6.03
CA ARG A 17 -17.43 -5.15 6.24
C ARG A 17 -17.34 -3.74 6.80
N TYR A 18 -17.98 -2.79 6.14
CA TYR A 18 -18.03 -1.39 6.56
C TYR A 18 -19.32 -0.73 6.08
N GLY A 19 -19.91 0.16 6.89
CA GLY A 19 -21.18 0.82 6.58
C GLY A 19 -22.35 -0.15 6.32
N GLY A 20 -22.36 -1.30 7.01
CA GLY A 20 -23.38 -2.34 6.86
C GLY A 20 -23.23 -3.24 5.62
N ARG A 21 -22.35 -2.88 4.67
CA ARG A 21 -22.10 -3.57 3.40
C ARG A 21 -20.78 -4.37 3.41
N TRP A 22 -20.73 -5.46 2.64
CA TRP A 22 -19.49 -6.17 2.32
C TRP A 22 -18.79 -5.51 1.14
N HIS A 23 -17.47 -5.36 1.27
CA HIS A 23 -16.57 -4.86 0.23
C HIS A 23 -15.53 -5.94 -0.08
N ALA A 24 -15.00 -5.94 -1.29
CA ALA A 24 -14.00 -6.92 -1.72
C ALA A 24 -12.96 -6.31 -2.66
N LEU A 25 -11.70 -6.72 -2.48
CA LEU A 25 -10.64 -6.57 -3.47
C LEU A 25 -10.20 -7.96 -3.90
N GLN A 26 -10.30 -8.25 -5.19
CA GLN A 26 -9.78 -9.47 -5.78
C GLN A 26 -8.61 -9.12 -6.71
N VAL A 27 -7.57 -9.94 -6.68
CA VAL A 27 -6.40 -9.80 -7.55
C VAL A 27 -6.09 -11.13 -8.20
N ARG A 28 -5.66 -11.10 -9.46
CA ARG A 28 -5.04 -12.24 -10.14
C ARG A 28 -3.57 -11.93 -10.41
N PHE A 29 -2.74 -12.93 -10.21
CA PHE A 29 -1.29 -12.80 -10.31
C PHE A 29 -0.65 -14.12 -10.73
N GLY A 30 0.53 -14.06 -11.35
CA GLY A 30 1.33 -15.22 -11.72
C GLY A 30 2.18 -15.74 -10.57
N GLU A 31 2.75 -16.95 -10.73
CA GLU A 31 3.71 -17.52 -9.78
C GLU A 31 5.09 -16.82 -9.79
N GLY A 32 5.41 -16.12 -10.89
CA GLY A 32 6.67 -15.41 -11.05
C GLY A 32 6.87 -14.33 -9.99
N ARG A 33 8.11 -14.25 -9.47
CA ARG A 33 8.53 -13.25 -8.49
C ARG A 33 9.74 -12.50 -9.00
N HIS A 34 9.82 -11.21 -8.72
CA HIS A 34 10.98 -10.40 -9.03
C HIS A 34 11.18 -9.29 -7.98
N THR A 35 12.43 -8.90 -7.78
CA THR A 35 12.77 -7.71 -6.99
C THR A 35 12.67 -6.48 -7.89
N PRO A 36 11.92 -5.43 -7.51
CA PRO A 36 11.83 -4.22 -8.32
C PRO A 36 13.17 -3.46 -8.36
N PRO A 37 13.56 -2.87 -9.50
CA PRO A 37 14.76 -2.03 -9.60
C PRO A 37 14.71 -0.84 -8.63
N PRO A 38 15.84 -0.42 -8.02
CA PRO A 38 15.87 0.68 -7.06
C PRO A 38 15.35 2.04 -7.59
N ASP A 39 15.45 2.28 -8.89
CA ASP A 39 15.00 3.48 -9.58
C ASP A 39 13.55 3.39 -10.09
N SER A 40 12.84 2.29 -9.81
CA SER A 40 11.47 2.09 -10.26
C SER A 40 10.44 2.70 -9.30
N ALA A 41 9.26 3.07 -9.84
CA ALA A 41 8.12 3.49 -9.03
C ALA A 41 7.70 2.41 -8.01
N ALA A 42 7.80 1.13 -8.39
CA ALA A 42 7.46 0.02 -7.52
C ALA A 42 8.37 -0.10 -6.30
N HIS A 43 9.67 0.20 -6.46
CA HIS A 43 10.59 0.31 -5.34
C HIS A 43 10.27 1.54 -4.49
N PHE A 44 10.14 2.71 -5.13
CA PHE A 44 9.83 3.97 -4.45
C PHE A 44 8.59 3.87 -3.55
N PHE A 45 7.46 3.36 -4.05
CA PHE A 45 6.22 3.29 -3.27
C PHE A 45 6.27 2.28 -2.12
N LYS A 46 7.14 1.28 -2.17
CA LYS A 46 7.21 0.24 -1.14
C LYS A 46 8.22 0.54 -0.03
N GLU A 47 9.38 1.09 -0.36
CA GLU A 47 10.49 1.26 0.59
C GLU A 47 10.36 2.55 1.43
N HIS A 48 9.14 2.87 1.89
CA HIS A 48 8.87 4.02 2.75
C HIS A 48 9.11 3.67 4.23
N GLU A 49 10.23 4.15 4.78
CA GLU A 49 10.63 3.80 6.15
C GLU A 49 9.93 4.59 7.27
N TRP A 50 9.30 5.73 6.95
CA TRP A 50 8.79 6.66 7.96
C TRP A 50 7.27 6.78 7.93
N GLY A 51 6.65 6.44 9.06
CA GLY A 51 5.24 6.68 9.33
C GLY A 51 5.03 7.92 10.18
N TYR A 52 3.91 8.62 9.92
CA TYR A 52 3.52 9.84 10.63
C TYR A 52 2.13 9.68 11.24
N GLY A 53 1.94 10.23 12.43
CA GLY A 53 0.65 10.18 13.11
C GLY A 53 0.47 11.32 14.10
N ARG A 54 -0.67 11.29 14.81
CA ARG A 54 -0.96 12.25 15.86
C ARG A 54 -1.22 11.51 17.17
N SER A 55 -0.49 11.90 18.21
CA SER A 55 -0.70 11.40 19.57
C SER A 55 -2.07 11.80 20.11
N HIS A 56 -2.54 11.11 21.16
CA HIS A 56 -3.73 11.51 21.91
C HIS A 56 -3.63 12.94 22.49
N ARG A 57 -2.41 13.44 22.74
CA ARG A 57 -2.15 14.81 23.21
C ARG A 57 -2.00 15.83 22.07
N GLY A 58 -2.29 15.44 20.83
CA GLY A 58 -2.26 16.32 19.66
C GLY A 58 -0.89 16.57 19.04
N HIS A 59 0.20 16.04 19.61
CA HIS A 59 1.54 16.15 19.00
C HIS A 59 1.69 15.26 17.77
N THR A 60 2.38 15.75 16.75
CA THR A 60 2.84 14.94 15.62
C THR A 60 3.87 13.91 16.10
N MET A 61 3.69 12.67 15.69
CA MET A 61 4.56 11.54 15.97
C MET A 61 5.18 11.06 14.67
N ILE A 62 6.42 10.60 14.75
CA ILE A 62 7.14 9.92 13.68
C ILE A 62 7.61 8.56 14.20
N TYR A 63 7.51 7.52 13.38
CA TYR A 63 8.02 6.19 13.71
C TYR A 63 8.64 5.56 12.49
N GLN A 64 9.65 4.72 12.72
CA GLN A 64 10.32 4.00 11.66
C GLN A 64 9.71 2.61 11.51
N VAL A 65 9.54 2.16 10.26
CA VAL A 65 9.24 0.79 9.87
C VAL A 65 10.36 0.33 8.96
N THR A 66 10.91 -0.85 9.24
CA THR A 66 11.91 -1.46 8.36
C THR A 66 11.43 -2.84 7.93
N HIS A 67 11.63 -3.15 6.66
CA HIS A 67 11.41 -4.46 6.08
C HIS A 67 12.53 -4.76 5.08
N PRO A 68 12.83 -6.04 4.79
CA PRO A 68 13.64 -6.38 3.63
C PRO A 68 12.96 -5.89 2.35
N VAL A 69 13.74 -5.62 1.30
CA VAL A 69 13.18 -5.30 -0.02
C VAL A 69 12.26 -6.46 -0.43
N TRP A 70 10.99 -6.14 -0.69
CA TRP A 70 10.04 -7.18 -1.04
C TRP A 70 10.14 -7.55 -2.52
N GLU A 71 10.06 -8.85 -2.80
CA GLU A 71 9.72 -9.30 -4.15
C GLU A 71 8.26 -8.98 -4.46
N LEU A 72 7.96 -8.90 -5.75
CA LEU A 72 6.62 -8.68 -6.29
C LEU A 72 6.20 -9.89 -7.11
N TYR A 73 4.95 -10.30 -6.97
CA TYR A 73 4.32 -11.21 -7.90
C TYR A 73 4.05 -10.53 -9.25
N GLU A 74 4.04 -11.32 -10.31
CA GLU A 74 3.60 -10.87 -11.64
C GLU A 74 2.12 -10.48 -11.60
N TRP A 75 1.82 -9.20 -11.79
CA TRP A 75 0.46 -8.68 -11.76
C TRP A 75 -0.29 -9.02 -13.06
N ILE A 76 -1.54 -9.48 -12.95
CA ILE A 76 -2.41 -9.76 -14.10
C ILE A 76 -3.58 -8.78 -14.15
N ASP A 77 -4.45 -8.81 -13.15
CA ASP A 77 -5.57 -7.87 -13.02
C ASP A 77 -6.11 -7.78 -11.58
N HIS A 78 -7.07 -6.87 -11.39
CA HIS A 78 -7.85 -6.78 -10.17
C HIS A 78 -9.33 -6.51 -10.45
N GLN A 79 -10.13 -6.78 -9.43
CA GLN A 79 -11.52 -6.35 -9.34
C GLN A 79 -11.72 -5.68 -7.99
N LEU A 80 -12.26 -4.47 -8.03
CA LEU A 80 -12.59 -3.68 -6.85
C LEU A 80 -14.11 -3.60 -6.72
N ASP A 81 -14.64 -4.22 -5.67
CA ASP A 81 -16.02 -4.03 -5.23
C ASP A 81 -16.00 -3.29 -3.89
N VAL A 82 -15.68 -2.00 -3.94
CA VAL A 82 -15.53 -1.13 -2.75
C VAL A 82 -16.26 0.18 -3.02
N ASP A 83 -17.18 0.55 -2.13
CA ASP A 83 -17.72 1.92 -2.11
C ASP A 83 -16.70 2.81 -1.39
N THR A 84 -15.79 3.40 -2.17
CA THR A 84 -14.72 4.25 -1.66
C THR A 84 -15.25 5.55 -1.07
N GLY A 85 -16.41 6.02 -1.52
CA GLY A 85 -17.09 7.18 -0.95
C GLY A 85 -17.55 6.92 0.49
N MET A 86 -18.06 5.72 0.74
CA MET A 86 -18.42 5.27 2.07
C MET A 86 -17.18 5.06 2.96
N VAL A 87 -16.14 4.38 2.44
CA VAL A 87 -14.95 4.00 3.22
C VAL A 87 -14.06 5.19 3.56
N TYR A 88 -13.80 6.07 2.60
CA TYR A 88 -12.83 7.16 2.74
C TYR A 88 -13.47 8.56 2.81
N GLY A 89 -14.73 8.70 2.42
CA GLY A 89 -15.43 9.99 2.35
C GLY A 89 -15.91 10.31 0.94
N PRO A 90 -17.00 11.10 0.78
CA PRO A 90 -17.65 11.33 -0.51
C PRO A 90 -16.72 11.93 -1.57
N GLU A 91 -15.73 12.72 -1.17
CA GLU A 91 -14.70 13.27 -2.06
C GLU A 91 -13.81 12.21 -2.72
N TRP A 92 -13.78 10.99 -2.19
CA TRP A 92 -13.02 9.85 -2.69
C TRP A 92 -13.87 8.82 -3.45
N ALA A 93 -15.15 9.10 -3.68
CA ALA A 93 -16.05 8.19 -4.39
C ALA A 93 -15.58 7.87 -5.82
N PHE A 94 -14.87 8.80 -6.47
CA PHE A 94 -14.32 8.60 -7.82
C PHE A 94 -13.31 7.44 -7.91
N LEU A 95 -12.67 7.06 -6.80
CA LEU A 95 -11.70 5.96 -6.78
C LEU A 95 -12.33 4.60 -7.10
N ALA A 96 -13.64 4.43 -6.95
CA ALA A 96 -14.33 3.20 -7.33
C ALA A 96 -14.29 2.92 -8.84
N GLU A 97 -14.10 3.96 -9.66
CA GLU A 97 -14.08 3.88 -11.13
C GLU A 97 -12.73 4.25 -11.74
N ALA A 98 -11.81 4.79 -10.93
CA ALA A 98 -10.50 5.23 -11.40
C ALA A 98 -9.59 4.03 -11.73
N THR A 99 -8.84 4.13 -12.83
CA THR A 99 -7.78 3.18 -13.15
C THR A 99 -6.54 3.50 -12.31
N PRO A 100 -5.99 2.54 -11.54
CA PRO A 100 -4.74 2.75 -10.82
C PRO A 100 -3.56 2.92 -11.80
N GLU A 101 -2.71 3.92 -11.55
CA GLU A 101 -1.45 4.12 -12.29
C GLU A 101 -0.42 3.02 -11.99
N LEU A 102 -0.50 2.44 -10.78
CA LEU A 102 0.42 1.40 -10.33
C LEU A 102 -0.35 0.36 -9.51
N SER A 103 -0.20 -0.90 -9.87
CA SER A 103 -0.79 -2.04 -9.16
C SER A 103 0.28 -3.08 -8.88
N LEU A 104 0.43 -3.46 -7.61
CA LEU A 104 1.51 -4.34 -7.14
C LEU A 104 0.96 -5.32 -6.12
N LEU A 105 1.52 -6.53 -6.10
CA LEU A 105 1.31 -7.50 -5.03
C LEU A 105 2.67 -7.93 -4.48
N ALA A 106 3.02 -7.42 -3.31
CA ALA A 106 4.24 -7.81 -2.62
C ALA A 106 4.10 -9.21 -2.01
N VAL A 107 5.18 -9.99 -2.02
CA VAL A 107 5.25 -11.27 -1.29
C VAL A 107 5.10 -11.04 0.22
N GLY A 108 5.59 -9.89 0.70
CA GLY A 108 5.59 -9.53 2.11
C GLY A 108 6.70 -10.23 2.90
N SER A 109 6.81 -9.85 4.17
CA SER A 109 7.73 -10.46 5.13
C SER A 109 7.31 -10.08 6.55
N ASP A 110 8.01 -10.63 7.54
CA ASP A 110 8.06 -10.02 8.86
C ASP A 110 8.66 -8.61 8.74
N ILE A 111 8.17 -7.69 9.57
CA ILE A 111 8.61 -6.29 9.61
C ILE A 111 9.01 -5.91 11.04
N ALA A 112 9.87 -4.91 11.18
CA ALA A 112 10.15 -4.28 12.46
C ALA A 112 9.53 -2.88 12.51
N VAL A 113 8.81 -2.61 13.59
CA VAL A 113 8.21 -1.30 13.86
C VAL A 113 8.87 -0.73 15.11
N TYR A 114 9.51 0.43 14.96
CA TYR A 114 10.22 1.09 16.04
C TYR A 114 9.28 2.00 16.84
N PRO A 115 9.56 2.22 18.15
CA PRO A 115 8.76 3.10 18.98
C PRO A 115 8.63 4.51 18.38
N ALA A 116 7.41 5.02 18.37
CA ALA A 116 7.14 6.35 17.87
C ALA A 116 7.72 7.44 18.77
N GLN A 117 8.28 8.47 18.15
CA GLN A 117 8.88 9.62 18.79
C GLN A 117 8.08 10.88 18.49
N LYS A 118 8.15 11.88 19.38
CA LYS A 118 7.57 13.19 19.10
C LYS A 118 8.36 13.85 17.98
N LEU A 119 7.70 14.21 16.89
CA LEU A 119 8.35 14.99 15.84
C LEU A 119 8.66 16.37 16.41
N THR A 120 9.95 16.71 16.47
CA THR A 120 10.42 18.03 16.90
C THR A 120 11.09 18.69 15.72
N THR A 121 10.75 19.96 15.46
CA THR A 121 11.47 20.75 14.47
C THR A 121 12.84 21.08 15.05
N GLN A 122 13.88 20.42 14.57
CA GLN A 122 15.23 20.98 14.67
C GLN A 122 15.44 21.85 13.43
N VAL A 123 15.63 23.15 13.64
CA VAL A 123 16.07 24.04 12.57
C VAL A 123 17.52 23.68 12.28
N VAL A 124 17.75 22.91 11.22
CA VAL A 124 19.09 22.70 10.70
C VAL A 124 19.46 23.98 9.95
N SER A 125 20.28 24.82 10.57
CA SER A 125 20.88 25.95 9.86
C SER A 125 21.86 25.36 8.85
N LEU A 126 21.47 25.34 7.57
CA LEU A 126 22.39 25.13 6.48
C LEU A 126 23.24 26.40 6.40
N ALA A 127 24.46 26.34 6.94
CA ALA A 127 25.48 27.30 6.56
C ALA A 127 25.71 27.11 5.06
N ALA A 128 25.39 28.15 4.28
CA ALA A 128 25.75 28.21 2.88
C ALA A 128 27.28 28.24 2.77
N GLU A 129 27.84 27.30 2.01
CA GLU A 129 29.16 27.43 1.37
C GLU A 129 28.97 27.75 -0.11
#